data_AF-X0QPQ3-F1
#
_entry.id   AF-X0QPQ3-F1
#
_cell.length_a   1.000
_cell.length_b   1.000
_cell.length_c   1.000
_cell.angle_alpha   90.00
_cell.angle_beta   90.00
_cell.angle_gamma   90.00
#
_symmetry.space_group_name_H-M   'P 1'
#
loop_
_entity.id
_entity.type
_entity.pdbx_description
1 polymer ?
#
loop_
_entity_poly.entity_id
_entity_poly.type
_entity_poly.pdbx_seq_one_letter_code
_entity_poly.pdbx_strand_id
1 'polypeptide(L)' 'MLGNDIQIKQLVGVGDVHLSFQPDQRVYCLIGENGIGKTKCLEALFSTVFIHNKFFYK' A
#
# COMPACT_ATOMS: atom_id res chain seq x y z
N MET A 1 -0.07 2.68 -12.49
CA MET A 1 -0.24 3.58 -11.32
C MET A 1 -1.21 2.91 -10.35
N LEU A 2 -1.00 3.04 -9.05
CA LEU A 2 -1.82 2.39 -8.00
C LEU A 2 -3.25 2.96 -7.85
N GLY A 3 -3.52 4.13 -8.42
CA GLY A 3 -4.78 4.86 -8.18
C GLY A 3 -4.73 5.66 -6.86
N ASN A 4 -5.76 6.47 -6.65
CA ASN A 4 -5.86 7.36 -5.49
C ASN A 4 -6.63 6.72 -4.32
N ASP A 5 -7.40 5.66 -4.57
CA ASP A 5 -8.17 4.96 -3.56
C ASP A 5 -7.80 3.48 -3.61
N ILE A 6 -7.23 2.96 -2.51
CA ILE A 6 -6.71 1.60 -2.44
C ILE A 6 -7.34 0.90 -1.25
N GLN A 7 -7.97 -0.24 -1.54
CA GLN A 7 -8.51 -1.13 -0.52
C GLN A 7 -7.74 -2.45 -0.54
N ILE A 8 -7.14 -2.79 0.59
CA ILE A 8 -6.45 -4.07 0.81
C ILE A 8 -7.26 -4.82 1.85
N LYS A 9 -7.92 -5.90 1.42
CA LYS A 9 -8.75 -6.71 2.30
C LYS A 9 -7.90 -7.81 2.94
N GLN A 10 -8.15 -8.07 4.23
CA GLN A 10 -7.53 -9.17 4.97
C GLN A 10 -5.99 -9.21 4.88
N LEU A 11 -5.34 -8.05 4.97
CA LEU A 11 -3.87 -7.98 5.04
C LEU A 11 -3.40 -8.73 6.28
N VAL A 12 -2.61 -9.79 6.08
CA VAL A 12 -2.24 -10.74 7.15
C VAL A 12 -1.59 -10.01 8.32
N GLY A 13 -2.18 -10.11 9.50
CA GLY A 13 -1.70 -9.46 10.73
C GLY A 13 -1.97 -7.95 10.83
N VAL A 14 -2.81 -7.40 9.95
CA VAL A 14 -3.28 -5.99 10.00
C VAL A 14 -4.80 -5.92 9.89
N GLY A 15 -5.41 -6.69 8.97
CA GLY A 15 -6.83 -6.64 8.67
C GLY A 15 -7.13 -5.82 7.42
N ASP A 16 -8.26 -5.12 7.40
CA ASP A 16 -8.65 -4.30 6.27
C ASP A 16 -7.94 -2.95 6.31
N VAL A 17 -7.31 -2.58 5.20
CA VAL A 17 -6.61 -1.30 5.04
C VAL A 17 -7.27 -0.50 3.93
N HIS A 18 -7.51 0.78 4.22
CA HIS A 18 -8.01 1.76 3.27
C HIS A 18 -7.02 2.92 3.19
N LEU A 19 -6.52 3.21 1.99
CA LEU A 19 -5.60 4.31 1.72
C LEU A 19 -6.24 5.26 0.71
N SER A 20 -6.26 6.54 1.06
CA SER A 20 -6.74 7.61 0.19
C SER A 20 -5.62 8.62 -0.07
N PHE A 21 -5.18 8.70 -1.31
CA PHE A 21 -4.15 9.62 -1.78
C PHE A 21 -4.80 10.86 -2.44
N GLN A 22 -4.41 12.03 -1.96
CA GLN A 22 -4.77 13.33 -2.50
C GLN A 22 -3.96 13.68 -3.77
N PRO A 23 -4.58 14.31 -4.79
CA PRO A 23 -3.98 14.54 -6.12
C PRO A 23 -2.66 15.33 -6.19
N ASP A 24 -2.31 16.13 -5.19
CA ASP A 24 -1.10 16.99 -5.22
C ASP A 24 -0.13 16.73 -4.06
N GLN A 25 -0.45 15.75 -3.20
CA GLN A 25 0.39 15.42 -2.07
C GLN A 25 1.43 14.38 -2.46
N ARG A 26 2.70 14.80 -2.41
CA ARG A 26 3.84 13.98 -2.86
C ARG A 26 4.35 12.99 -1.81
N VAL A 27 4.10 13.26 -0.53
CA VAL A 27 4.67 12.49 0.58
C VAL A 27 3.57 12.13 1.57
N TYR A 28 3.54 10.86 1.96
CA TYR A 28 2.65 10.33 2.99
C TYR A 28 3.48 9.67 4.09
N CYS A 29 3.03 9.85 5.33
CA CYS A 29 3.63 9.21 6.48
C CYS A 29 2.63 8.23 7.10
N LEU A 30 3.07 6.99 7.33
CA LEU A 30 2.30 6.01 8.11
C LEU A 30 2.73 6.11 9.57
N ILE A 31 1.85 6.59 10.43
CA ILE A 31 2.12 6.83 11.86
C ILE A 31 1.29 5.88 12.71
N GLY A 32 1.88 5.31 13.76
CA GLY A 32 1.21 4.43 14.70
C GLY A 32 2.19 3.62 15.55
N GLU A 33 1.69 2.83 16.50
CA GLU A 33 2.49 2.00 17.40
C GLU A 33 3.28 0.89 16.67
N ASN A 34 4.28 0.33 17.35
CA ASN A 34 5.04 -0.80 16.80
C ASN A 34 4.13 -2.02 16.65
N GLY A 35 4.30 -2.77 15.56
CA GLY A 35 3.48 -3.96 15.26
C GLY A 35 2.13 -3.68 14.61
N ILE A 36 1.68 -2.42 14.50
CA ILE A 36 0.34 -2.08 13.94
C ILE A 36 0.18 -2.34 12.43
N GLY A 37 1.25 -2.66 11.70
CA GLY A 37 1.18 -2.98 10.27
C GLY A 37 1.75 -1.95 9.30
N LYS A 38 2.47 -0.92 9.78
CA LYS A 38 3.10 0.12 8.92
C LYS A 38 3.95 -0.49 7.79
N THR A 39 4.89 -1.37 8.13
CA THR A 39 5.77 -2.03 7.16
C THR A 39 5.00 -2.96 6.23
N LYS A 40 4.04 -3.75 6.77
CA LYS A 40 3.21 -4.65 5.96
C LYS A 40 2.36 -3.91 4.93
N CYS A 41 1.88 -2.72 5.26
CA CYS A 41 1.18 -1.87 4.31
C CYS A 41 2.08 -1.45 3.14
N LEU A 42 3.33 -1.05 3.42
CA LEU A 42 4.32 -0.73 2.38
C LEU A 42 4.71 -1.96 1.55
N GLU A 43 4.88 -3.12 2.16
CA GLU A 43 5.14 -4.39 1.47
C GLU A 43 4.01 -4.76 0.50
N ALA A 44 2.75 -4.59 0.92
CA ALA A 44 1.59 -4.84 0.06
C ALA A 44 1.57 -3.88 -1.14
N LEU A 45 1.77 -2.58 -0.91
CA LEU A 45 1.86 -1.58 -1.99
C LEU A 45 3.00 -1.89 -2.96
N PHE A 46 4.18 -2.24 -2.44
CA PHE A 46 5.32 -2.64 -3.25
C PHE A 46 4.98 -3.87 -4.10
N SER A 47 4.42 -4.90 -3.49
CA SER A 47 4.06 -6.15 -4.17
C SER A 47 3.05 -5.89 -5.29
N THR A 48 2.03 -5.06 -5.05
CA THR A 48 1.08 -4.65 -6.09
C THR A 48 1.77 -3.97 -7.26
N VAL A 49 2.65 -3.00 -7.02
CA VAL A 49 3.37 -2.31 -8.10
C VAL A 49 4.31 -3.25 -8.83
N PHE A 50 5.07 -4.06 -8.09
CA PHE A 50 6.03 -5.01 -8.63
C PHE A 50 5.35 -6.01 -9.56
N ILE A 51 4.26 -6.61 -9.09
CA ILE A 51 3.44 -7.55 -9.86
C ILE A 51 2.91 -6.85 -11.11
N HIS A 52 2.25 -5.69 -11.01
CA HIS A 52 1.61 -5.05 -12.18
C HIS A 52 2.59 -4.31 -13.11
N ASN A 53 3.88 -4.32 -12.82
CA ASN A 53 4.87 -3.67 -13.67
C ASN A 53 5.25 -4.60 -14.83
N LYS A 54 4.84 -4.20 -16.04
CA LYS A 54 5.06 -4.94 -17.31
C LYS A 54 6.52 -5.29 -17.59
N PHE A 55 7.49 -4.58 -17.00
CA PHE A 55 8.90 -4.93 -17.12
C PHE A 55 9.22 -6.32 -16.57
N PHE A 56 8.45 -6.79 -15.58
CA PHE A 56 8.66 -8.09 -14.94
C PHE A 56 7.83 -9.22 -15.57
N TYR A 57 6.92 -8.91 -16.48
CA TYR A 57 6.23 -9.91 -17.29
C TYR A 57 6.89 -9.98 -18.66
N LYS A 58 7.75 -11.00 -18.86
CA LYS A 58 8.23 -11.41 -20.17
C LYS A 58 7.17 -12.21 -20.91
#